data_AF-A0AAN9BTH7-F1
#
_entry.id   AF-A0AAN9BTH7-F1
#
_cell.length_a   1.000
_cell.length_b   1.000
_cell.length_c   1.000
_cell.angle_alpha   90.00
_cell.angle_beta   90.00
_cell.angle_gamma   90.00
#
_symmetry.space_group_name_H-M   'P 1'
#
loop_
_entity.id
_entity.type
_entity.pdbx_description
1 polymer ?
#
loop_
_entity_poly.entity_id
_entity_poly.type
_entity_poly.pdbx_seq_one_letter_code
_entity_poly.pdbx_strand_id
1 'polypeptide(L)'
;MPQATNRQLVRDVNNTPVGQGTVYNAMLKISAATRERAKNVNEGEQLRLGKVTRVMERHRRVADNTQNRQLEKMQKQLKDLQAFQTVLRDKYSIDNFRTLKLPPQRMSDRRRKLETMFYSCGFSQKTMQPEIRRQLQRTDPARVQRKFKRHLLESCRQDVVRLVDRNSQLISDMAAISLNDVTGETDDIIEAVTDGNDVTEDTANKSNQKGNVEDETDEDKVLNEGKLAGGSCNERLT
;
A
#
# COMPACT_ATOMS: atom_id res chain seq x y z
N MET A 1 -10.95 8.04 -62.57
CA MET A 1 -12.25 8.74 -62.48
C MET A 1 -12.08 10.18 -62.93
N PRO A 2 -12.96 10.74 -63.76
CA PRO A 2 -12.86 12.13 -64.20
C PRO A 2 -13.26 13.08 -63.05
N GLN A 3 -12.45 14.11 -62.79
CA GLN A 3 -12.79 15.17 -61.84
C GLN A 3 -13.61 16.25 -62.58
N ALA A 4 -14.90 16.38 -62.25
CA ALA A 4 -15.70 17.50 -62.72
C ALA A 4 -15.15 18.80 -62.13
N THR A 5 -14.75 19.75 -62.98
CA THR A 5 -14.16 21.02 -62.53
C THR A 5 -15.24 21.99 -62.06
N ASN A 6 -14.93 22.82 -61.05
CA ASN A 6 -15.88 23.73 -60.39
C ASN A 6 -16.67 24.66 -61.35
N ARG A 7 -16.19 24.91 -62.57
CA ARG A 7 -16.88 25.74 -63.58
C ARG A 7 -18.10 25.06 -64.23
N GLN A 8 -18.15 23.73 -64.30
CA GLN A 8 -19.33 23.03 -64.84
C GLN A 8 -20.48 23.04 -63.83
N LEU A 9 -20.18 22.72 -62.56
CA LEU A 9 -21.15 22.79 -61.45
C LEU A 9 -21.87 24.15 -61.37
N VAL A 10 -21.18 25.26 -61.58
CA VAL A 10 -21.79 26.60 -61.55
C VAL A 10 -22.73 26.87 -62.74
N ARG A 11 -22.53 26.23 -63.90
CA ARG A 11 -23.46 26.34 -65.04
C ARG A 11 -24.75 25.55 -64.81
N ASP A 12 -24.64 24.36 -64.23
CA ASP A 12 -25.79 23.46 -64.05
C ASP A 12 -26.76 23.94 -62.96
N VAL A 13 -26.28 24.72 -61.98
CA VAL A 13 -27.12 25.34 -60.93
C VAL A 13 -28.19 26.28 -61.51
N ASN A 14 -27.92 26.95 -62.64
CA ASN A 14 -28.74 28.07 -63.15
C ASN A 14 -29.70 27.71 -64.30
N ASN A 15 -29.63 26.49 -64.85
CA ASN A 15 -30.27 26.15 -66.14
C ASN A 15 -31.34 25.04 -66.07
N THR A 16 -31.84 24.67 -64.89
CA THR A 16 -32.90 23.66 -64.76
C THR A 16 -34.27 24.31 -64.51
N PRO A 17 -35.33 23.95 -65.28
CA PRO A 17 -36.68 24.42 -64.99
C PRO A 17 -37.18 23.88 -63.64
N VAL A 18 -38.10 24.62 -63.03
CA VAL A 18 -38.58 24.42 -61.65
C VAL A 18 -39.03 22.97 -61.42
N GLY A 19 -38.35 22.26 -60.52
CA GLY A 19 -38.78 20.93 -60.04
C GLY A 19 -37.64 20.00 -59.62
N GLN A 20 -36.61 19.81 -60.46
CA GLN A 20 -35.55 18.81 -60.20
C GLN A 20 -34.21 19.40 -59.75
N GLY A 21 -33.83 20.58 -60.24
CA GLY A 21 -32.58 21.25 -59.84
C GLY A 21 -32.55 21.68 -58.38
N THR A 22 -33.70 21.96 -57.77
CA THR A 22 -33.81 22.30 -56.35
C THR A 22 -33.45 21.13 -55.44
N VAL A 23 -33.88 19.91 -55.77
CA VAL A 23 -33.55 18.69 -55.03
C VAL A 23 -32.07 18.34 -55.19
N TYR A 24 -31.54 18.40 -56.42
CA TYR A 24 -30.12 18.18 -56.67
C TYR A 24 -29.22 19.22 -55.98
N ASN A 25 -29.59 20.50 -56.03
CA ASN A 25 -28.86 21.57 -55.33
C ASN A 25 -28.96 21.45 -53.81
N ALA A 26 -30.10 21.01 -53.26
CA ALA A 26 -30.23 20.71 -51.84
C ALA A 26 -29.33 19.52 -51.44
N MET A 27 -29.32 18.44 -52.22
CA MET A 27 -28.44 17.28 -51.99
C MET A 27 -26.96 17.65 -52.08
N LEU A 28 -26.56 18.48 -53.05
CA LEU A 28 -25.19 18.99 -53.18
C LEU A 28 -24.80 19.85 -51.96
N LYS A 29 -25.67 20.77 -51.52
CA LYS A 29 -25.47 21.59 -50.31
C LYS A 29 -25.33 20.72 -49.05
N ILE A 30 -26.18 19.71 -48.88
CA ILE A 30 -26.07 18.72 -47.78
C ILE A 30 -24.74 17.96 -47.87
N SER A 31 -24.33 17.52 -49.07
CA SER A 31 -23.06 16.82 -49.26
C SER A 31 -21.82 17.69 -48.96
N ALA A 32 -21.92 19.00 -49.22
CA ALA A 32 -20.87 19.97 -48.91
C ALA A 32 -20.80 20.22 -47.39
N ALA A 33 -21.94 20.52 -46.75
CA ALA A 33 -22.02 20.72 -45.30
C ALA A 33 -21.63 19.47 -44.49
N THR A 34 -21.87 18.27 -45.02
CA THR A 34 -21.42 17.01 -44.39
C THR A 34 -19.92 16.78 -44.59
N ARG A 35 -19.35 17.12 -45.75
CA ARG A 35 -17.89 17.10 -45.97
C ARG A 35 -17.16 18.12 -45.09
N GLU A 36 -17.71 19.32 -44.92
CA GLU A 36 -17.16 20.35 -44.05
C GLU A 36 -17.21 19.93 -42.57
N ARG A 37 -18.35 19.37 -42.10
CA ARG A 37 -18.44 18.79 -40.75
C ARG A 37 -17.44 17.66 -40.54
N ALA A 38 -17.29 16.74 -41.50
CA ALA A 38 -16.29 15.68 -41.42
C ALA A 38 -14.84 16.22 -41.37
N LYS A 39 -14.53 17.26 -42.15
CA LYS A 39 -13.23 17.94 -42.11
C LYS A 39 -12.95 18.55 -40.73
N ASN A 40 -13.93 19.25 -40.15
CA ASN A 40 -13.79 19.87 -38.83
C ASN A 40 -13.63 18.83 -37.71
N VAL A 41 -14.32 17.68 -37.80
CA VAL A 41 -14.12 16.55 -36.88
C VAL A 41 -12.70 15.98 -37.02
N ASN A 42 -12.25 15.72 -38.25
CA ASN A 42 -10.90 15.20 -38.51
C ASN A 42 -9.79 16.14 -38.00
N GLU A 43 -9.94 17.45 -38.17
CA GLU A 43 -9.02 18.46 -37.63
C GLU A 43 -9.02 18.45 -36.08
N GLY A 44 -10.20 18.33 -35.47
CA GLY A 44 -10.34 18.17 -34.01
C GLY A 44 -9.69 16.89 -33.48
N GLU A 45 -9.78 15.78 -34.20
CA GLU A 45 -9.11 14.53 -33.86
C GLU A 45 -7.60 14.59 -34.07
N GLN A 46 -7.11 15.21 -35.15
CA GLN A 46 -5.68 15.45 -35.34
C GLN A 46 -5.07 16.30 -34.21
N LEU A 47 -5.78 17.32 -33.74
CA LEU A 47 -5.35 18.11 -32.58
C LEU A 47 -5.34 17.30 -31.28
N ARG A 48 -6.27 16.35 -31.10
CA ARG A 48 -6.27 15.41 -29.96
C ARG A 48 -5.09 14.43 -30.05
N LEU A 49 -4.87 13.81 -31.21
CA LEU A 49 -3.74 12.92 -31.46
C LEU A 49 -2.40 13.65 -31.22
N GLY A 50 -2.23 14.86 -31.74
CA GLY A 50 -1.02 15.66 -31.50
C GLY A 50 -0.75 15.97 -30.02
N LYS A 51 -1.80 16.12 -29.19
CA LYS A 51 -1.63 16.23 -27.73
C LYS A 51 -1.16 14.90 -27.11
N VAL A 52 -1.76 13.77 -27.51
CA VAL A 52 -1.36 12.43 -27.04
C VAL A 52 0.09 12.11 -27.43
N THR A 53 0.50 12.38 -28.67
CA THR A 53 1.89 12.18 -29.14
C THR A 53 2.89 12.98 -28.32
N ARG A 54 2.61 14.26 -28.03
CA ARG A 54 3.47 15.10 -27.16
C ARG A 54 3.60 14.55 -25.73
N VAL A 55 2.52 14.01 -25.17
CA VAL A 55 2.53 13.35 -23.85
C VAL A 55 3.37 12.08 -23.90
N MET A 56 3.16 11.21 -24.90
CA MET A 56 3.96 10.01 -25.13
C MET A 56 5.45 10.30 -25.30
N GLU A 57 5.82 11.31 -26.11
CA GLU A 57 7.21 11.74 -26.26
C GLU A 57 7.83 12.21 -24.94
N ARG A 58 7.07 12.97 -24.13
CA ARG A 58 7.54 13.42 -22.81
C ARG A 58 7.79 12.24 -21.88
N HIS A 59 6.86 11.28 -21.83
CA HIS A 59 7.03 10.05 -21.05
C HIS A 59 8.23 9.23 -21.53
N ARG A 60 8.40 9.05 -22.85
CA ARG A 60 9.55 8.36 -23.44
C ARG A 60 10.87 9.01 -23.02
N ARG A 61 11.03 10.33 -23.19
CA ARG A 61 12.25 11.04 -22.78
C ARG A 61 12.54 10.91 -21.28
N VAL A 62 11.52 10.85 -20.43
CA VAL A 62 11.70 10.62 -18.98
C VAL A 62 12.13 9.16 -18.71
N ALA A 63 11.50 8.18 -19.36
CA ALA A 63 11.85 6.77 -19.25
C ALA A 63 13.27 6.47 -19.73
N ASP A 64 13.65 6.98 -20.91
CA ASP A 64 14.99 6.83 -21.48
C ASP A 64 16.05 7.40 -20.50
N ASN A 65 15.80 8.57 -19.91
CA ASN A 65 16.67 9.18 -18.90
C ASN A 65 16.77 8.37 -17.59
N THR A 66 15.68 7.77 -17.11
CA THR A 66 15.74 6.92 -15.90
C THR A 66 16.44 5.60 -16.17
N GLN A 67 16.22 4.99 -17.34
CA GLN A 67 16.89 3.77 -17.78
C GLN A 67 18.39 3.99 -17.96
N ASN A 68 18.82 5.07 -18.62
CA ASN A 68 20.24 5.41 -18.79
C ASN A 68 20.95 5.57 -17.43
N ARG A 69 20.33 6.28 -16.47
CA ARG A 69 20.86 6.41 -15.10
C ARG A 69 20.96 5.08 -14.34
N GLN A 70 20.07 4.12 -14.63
CA GLN A 70 20.17 2.77 -14.05
C GLN A 70 21.31 1.98 -14.70
N LEU A 71 21.45 2.04 -16.03
CA LEU A 71 22.54 1.40 -16.77
C LEU A 71 23.91 1.94 -16.33
N GLU A 72 24.08 3.26 -16.17
CA GLU A 72 25.30 3.88 -15.65
C GLU A 72 25.67 3.35 -14.25
N LYS A 73 24.69 3.24 -13.34
CA LYS A 73 24.89 2.68 -12.00
C LYS A 73 25.33 1.22 -12.06
N MET A 74 24.69 0.39 -12.89
CA MET A 74 25.06 -1.01 -13.05
C MET A 74 26.45 -1.17 -13.69
N GLN A 75 26.78 -0.37 -14.71
CA GLN A 75 28.11 -0.36 -15.32
C GLN A 75 29.19 0.05 -14.32
N LYS A 76 28.92 1.04 -13.45
CA LYS A 76 29.84 1.41 -12.37
C LYS A 76 30.02 0.25 -11.38
N GLN A 77 28.94 -0.35 -10.89
CA GLN A 77 29.00 -1.49 -9.98
C GLN A 77 29.76 -2.70 -10.58
N LEU A 78 29.59 -2.97 -11.88
CA LEU A 78 30.34 -4.00 -12.58
C LEU A 78 31.84 -3.68 -12.67
N LYS A 79 32.21 -2.42 -12.96
CA LYS A 79 33.61 -1.97 -12.93
C LYS A 79 34.21 -2.07 -11.53
N ASP A 80 33.48 -1.66 -10.50
CA ASP A 80 33.91 -1.74 -9.11
C ASP A 80 34.13 -3.23 -8.72
N LEU A 81 33.20 -4.13 -9.07
CA LEU A 81 33.33 -5.58 -8.84
C LEU A 81 34.52 -6.20 -9.59
N GLN A 82 34.75 -5.81 -10.85
CA GLN A 82 35.91 -6.26 -11.62
C GLN A 82 37.22 -5.79 -10.98
N ALA A 83 37.28 -4.53 -10.52
CA ALA A 83 38.43 -3.98 -9.82
C ALA A 83 38.70 -4.71 -8.49
N PHE A 84 37.65 -5.01 -7.71
CA PHE A 84 37.76 -5.86 -6.52
C PHE A 84 38.26 -7.26 -6.87
N GLN A 85 37.78 -7.87 -7.95
CA GLN A 85 38.23 -9.20 -8.39
C GLN A 85 39.72 -9.23 -8.75
N THR A 86 40.23 -8.22 -9.46
CA THR A 86 41.68 -8.09 -9.73
C THR A 86 42.50 -7.90 -8.45
N VAL A 87 42.06 -7.01 -7.54
CA VAL A 87 42.76 -6.79 -6.26
C VAL A 87 42.78 -8.06 -5.41
N LEU A 88 41.67 -8.82 -5.38
CA LEU A 88 41.61 -10.10 -4.68
C LEU A 88 42.54 -11.14 -5.31
N ARG A 89 42.57 -11.25 -6.64
CA ARG A 89 43.44 -12.18 -7.36
C ARG A 89 44.92 -11.91 -7.12
N ASP A 90 45.33 -10.65 -7.14
CA ASP A 90 46.74 -10.27 -7.16
C ASP A 90 47.33 -10.07 -5.74
N LYS A 91 46.54 -9.56 -4.79
CA LYS A 91 47.01 -9.24 -3.42
C LYS A 91 46.52 -10.21 -2.34
N TYR A 92 45.46 -10.96 -2.62
CA TYR A 92 44.79 -11.82 -1.64
C TYR A 92 44.60 -13.24 -2.20
N SER A 93 45.69 -13.88 -2.63
CA SER A 93 45.68 -15.31 -2.97
C SER A 93 45.06 -16.13 -1.83
N ILE A 94 44.35 -17.20 -2.19
CA ILE A 94 43.74 -18.15 -1.25
C ILE A 94 44.78 -18.71 -0.27
N ASP A 95 46.05 -18.84 -0.70
CA ASP A 95 47.17 -19.31 0.12
C ASP A 95 47.48 -18.38 1.31
N ASN A 96 47.19 -17.08 1.18
CA ASN A 96 47.36 -16.09 2.26
C ASN A 96 46.23 -16.18 3.30
N PHE A 97 45.07 -16.74 2.93
CA PHE A 97 43.97 -16.95 3.86
C PHE A 97 44.16 -18.25 4.64
N ARG A 98 44.67 -18.13 5.87
CA ARG A 98 44.51 -19.19 6.88
C ARG A 98 43.01 -19.41 7.11
N THR A 99 42.45 -20.44 6.49
CA THR A 99 41.10 -20.93 6.79
C THR A 99 41.13 -21.81 8.03
N LEU A 100 40.07 -21.77 8.86
CA LEU A 100 39.94 -22.63 10.03
C LEU A 100 39.83 -24.09 9.59
N LYS A 101 40.93 -24.84 9.68
CA LYS A 101 40.92 -26.31 9.55
C LYS A 101 40.30 -26.92 10.80
N LEU A 102 38.96 -26.86 10.91
CA LEU A 102 38.24 -27.57 11.98
C LEU A 102 38.50 -29.08 11.86
N PRO A 103 38.73 -29.79 12.99
CA PRO A 103 38.73 -31.25 12.99
C PRO A 103 37.36 -31.79 12.52
N PRO A 104 37.27 -33.07 12.08
CA PRO A 104 36.05 -33.71 11.58
C PRO A 104 35.04 -34.04 12.71
N GLN A 105 34.80 -33.09 13.60
CA GLN A 105 33.80 -33.17 14.64
C GLN A 105 32.40 -32.97 14.03
N ARG A 106 31.42 -33.78 14.43
CA ARG A 106 30.02 -33.69 13.98
C ARG A 106 29.36 -32.40 14.50
N MET A 107 29.58 -31.29 13.80
CA MET A 107 28.87 -30.02 14.00
C MET A 107 27.79 -29.86 12.94
N SER A 108 26.69 -29.17 13.28
CA SER A 108 25.70 -28.77 12.27
C SER A 108 26.27 -27.70 11.34
N ASP A 109 25.89 -27.72 10.05
CA ASP A 109 26.41 -26.79 9.04
C ASP A 109 26.17 -25.32 9.41
N ARG A 110 25.04 -25.05 10.08
CA ARG A 110 24.70 -23.72 10.61
C ARG A 110 25.69 -23.25 11.68
N ARG A 111 26.16 -24.16 12.55
CA ARG A 111 27.23 -23.87 13.53
C ARG A 111 28.56 -23.67 12.82
N ARG A 112 28.93 -24.58 11.90
CA ARG A 112 30.15 -24.47 11.08
C ARG A 112 30.23 -23.14 10.33
N LYS A 113 29.14 -22.70 9.71
CA LYS A 113 29.07 -21.41 8.98
C LYS A 113 29.35 -20.22 9.88
N LEU A 114 28.73 -20.17 11.07
CA LEU A 114 28.95 -19.10 12.05
C LEU A 114 30.40 -19.11 12.58
N GLU A 115 30.92 -20.27 12.99
CA GLU A 115 32.30 -20.38 13.49
C GLU A 115 33.33 -19.99 12.42
N THR A 116 33.10 -20.36 11.16
CA THR A 116 33.97 -19.99 10.02
C THR A 116 33.93 -18.49 9.75
N MET A 117 32.74 -17.87 9.79
CA MET A 117 32.56 -16.43 9.59
C MET A 117 33.34 -15.64 10.65
N PHE A 118 33.14 -15.94 11.95
CA PHE A 118 33.83 -15.21 13.02
C PHE A 118 35.35 -15.40 12.99
N TYR A 119 35.83 -16.60 12.60
CA TYR A 119 37.26 -16.83 12.41
C TYR A 119 37.84 -16.03 11.23
N SER A 120 37.11 -15.95 10.10
CA SER A 120 37.55 -15.17 8.93
C SER A 120 37.65 -13.66 9.21
N CYS A 121 36.91 -13.16 10.22
CA CYS A 121 37.01 -11.79 10.70
C CYS A 121 38.19 -11.55 11.67
N GLY A 122 39.08 -12.52 11.89
CA GLY A 122 40.26 -12.40 12.75
C GLY A 122 40.00 -12.50 14.26
N PHE A 123 38.75 -12.74 14.69
CA PHE A 123 38.42 -12.88 16.11
C PHE A 123 38.75 -14.28 16.64
N SER A 124 39.15 -14.36 17.91
CA SER A 124 39.36 -15.64 18.58
C SER A 124 38.06 -16.43 18.68
N GLN A 125 38.08 -17.68 18.23
CA GLN A 125 36.91 -18.58 18.30
C GLN A 125 36.42 -18.76 19.74
N LYS A 126 37.32 -18.69 20.74
CA LYS A 126 36.98 -18.78 22.18
C LYS A 126 36.18 -17.57 22.67
N THR A 127 36.60 -16.34 22.31
CA THR A 127 35.90 -15.12 22.73
C THR A 127 34.55 -14.97 22.06
N MET A 128 34.39 -15.47 20.83
CA MET A 128 33.12 -15.40 20.08
C MET A 128 32.14 -16.54 20.39
N GLN A 129 32.50 -17.54 21.20
CA GLN A 129 31.57 -18.64 21.57
C GLN A 129 30.21 -18.15 22.12
N PRO A 130 30.11 -17.12 22.99
CA PRO A 130 28.83 -16.60 23.46
C PRO A 130 27.97 -16.04 22.32
N GLU A 131 28.58 -15.31 21.39
CA GLU A 131 27.87 -14.71 20.24
C GLU A 131 27.42 -15.78 19.23
N ILE A 132 28.29 -16.75 18.94
CA ILE A 132 27.97 -17.92 18.12
C ILE A 132 26.76 -18.66 18.70
N ARG A 133 26.74 -18.90 20.03
CA ARG A 133 25.59 -19.50 20.73
C ARG A 133 24.34 -18.63 20.66
N ARG A 134 24.47 -17.30 20.85
CA ARG A 134 23.35 -16.36 20.75
C ARG A 134 22.69 -16.39 19.37
N GLN A 135 23.49 -16.40 18.29
CA GLN A 135 22.98 -16.53 16.93
C GLN A 135 22.41 -17.93 16.65
N LEU A 136 23.03 -18.99 17.19
CA LEU A 136 22.51 -20.36 17.16
C LEU A 136 21.18 -20.55 17.90
N GLN A 137 20.85 -19.68 18.87
CA GLN A 137 19.54 -19.66 19.51
C GLN A 137 18.55 -18.70 18.84
N ARG A 138 19.03 -17.66 18.14
CA ARG A 138 18.16 -16.67 17.46
C ARG A 138 17.57 -17.22 16.15
N THR A 139 18.36 -17.93 15.35
CA THR A 139 17.93 -18.53 14.08
C THR A 139 17.50 -20.01 14.22
N ASP A 140 17.18 -20.45 15.44
CA ASP A 140 16.70 -21.81 15.70
C ASP A 140 15.30 -21.99 15.10
N PRO A 141 15.09 -22.93 14.15
CA PRO A 141 13.81 -23.12 13.49
C PRO A 141 12.67 -23.41 14.49
N ALA A 142 12.92 -24.17 15.56
CA ALA A 142 11.90 -24.47 16.56
C ALA A 142 11.46 -23.20 17.31
N ARG A 143 12.41 -22.33 17.68
CA ARG A 143 12.11 -21.05 18.32
C ARG A 143 11.40 -20.08 17.38
N VAL A 144 11.80 -20.01 16.11
CA VAL A 144 11.17 -19.17 15.09
C VAL A 144 9.74 -19.62 14.82
N GLN A 145 9.50 -20.93 14.64
CA GLN A 145 8.16 -21.49 14.47
C GLN A 145 7.24 -21.20 15.68
N ARG A 146 7.73 -21.36 16.92
CA ARG A 146 6.97 -21.00 18.12
C ARG A 146 6.60 -19.51 18.16
N LYS A 147 7.54 -18.62 17.80
CA LYS A 147 7.28 -17.18 17.74
C LYS A 147 6.24 -16.84 16.67
N PHE A 148 6.36 -17.42 15.48
CA PHE A 148 5.41 -17.23 14.38
C PHE A 148 4.02 -17.73 14.75
N LYS A 149 3.90 -18.96 15.30
CA LYS A 149 2.62 -19.52 15.77
C LYS A 149 1.96 -18.65 16.84
N ARG A 150 2.73 -18.12 17.81
CA ARG A 150 2.20 -17.19 18.82
C ARG A 150 1.62 -15.94 18.17
N HIS A 151 2.39 -15.30 17.29
CA HIS A 151 1.97 -14.06 16.63
C HIS A 151 0.74 -14.25 15.74
N LEU A 152 0.65 -15.39 15.03
CA LEU A 152 -0.52 -15.75 14.24
C LEU A 152 -1.78 -15.93 15.11
N LEU A 153 -1.68 -16.70 16.21
CA LEU A 153 -2.78 -16.88 17.15
C LEU A 153 -3.23 -15.56 17.79
N GLU A 154 -2.30 -14.65 18.04
CA GLU A 154 -2.56 -13.33 18.61
C GLU A 154 -3.26 -12.41 17.60
N SER A 155 -2.84 -12.41 16.34
CA SER A 155 -3.56 -11.72 15.25
C SER A 155 -4.98 -12.25 15.10
N CYS A 156 -5.16 -13.57 15.01
CA CYS A 156 -6.48 -14.17 14.88
C CYS A 156 -7.40 -13.84 16.08
N ARG A 157 -6.86 -13.75 17.30
CA ARG A 157 -7.63 -13.29 18.48
C ARG A 157 -8.06 -11.83 18.34
N GLN A 158 -7.17 -10.93 17.93
CA GLN A 158 -7.50 -9.52 17.71
C GLN A 158 -8.56 -9.35 16.61
N ASP A 159 -8.48 -10.12 15.54
CA ASP A 159 -9.45 -10.06 14.45
C ASP A 159 -10.82 -10.65 14.86
N VAL A 160 -10.85 -11.71 15.69
CA VAL A 160 -12.10 -12.21 16.29
C VAL A 160 -12.73 -11.17 17.22
N VAL A 161 -11.96 -10.52 18.09
CA VAL A 161 -12.48 -9.44 18.97
C VAL A 161 -13.09 -8.32 18.14
N ARG A 162 -12.39 -7.82 17.12
CA ARG A 162 -12.92 -6.78 16.20
C ARG A 162 -14.20 -7.20 15.49
N LEU A 163 -14.33 -8.47 15.10
CA LEU A 163 -15.54 -9.00 14.47
C LEU A 163 -16.70 -9.09 15.47
N VAL A 164 -16.44 -9.48 16.72
CA VAL A 164 -17.43 -9.46 17.80
C VAL A 164 -17.88 -8.04 18.09
N ASP A 165 -16.96 -7.09 18.27
CA ASP A 165 -17.26 -5.69 18.53
C ASP A 165 -18.14 -5.08 17.42
N ARG A 166 -17.78 -5.33 16.16
CA ARG A 166 -18.55 -4.90 14.98
C ARG A 166 -19.95 -5.52 14.95
N ASN A 167 -20.08 -6.82 15.25
CA ASN A 167 -21.38 -7.48 15.25
C ASN A 167 -22.26 -6.98 16.40
N SER A 168 -21.69 -6.72 17.59
CA SER A 168 -22.38 -6.11 18.72
C SER A 168 -22.87 -4.69 18.40
N GLN A 169 -22.05 -3.88 17.70
CA GLN A 169 -22.46 -2.57 17.20
C GLN A 169 -23.64 -2.69 16.23
N LEU A 170 -23.55 -3.55 15.21
CA LEU A 170 -24.65 -3.76 14.26
C LEU A 170 -25.95 -4.23 14.93
N ILE A 171 -25.87 -5.09 15.96
CA ILE A 171 -27.04 -5.51 16.75
C ILE A 171 -27.63 -4.32 17.53
N SER A 172 -26.79 -3.48 18.14
CA SER A 172 -27.22 -2.26 18.83
C SER A 172 -27.87 -1.25 17.88
N ASP A 173 -27.29 -1.06 16.68
CA ASP A 173 -27.82 -0.15 15.66
C ASP A 173 -29.19 -0.63 15.15
N MET A 174 -29.34 -1.93 14.89
CA MET A 174 -30.63 -2.53 14.51
C MET A 174 -31.68 -2.44 15.62
N ALA A 175 -31.28 -2.63 16.89
CA ALA A 175 -32.18 -2.46 18.03
C ALA A 175 -32.63 -1.00 18.20
N ALA A 176 -31.74 -0.02 17.98
CA ALA A 176 -32.06 1.40 18.03
C ALA A 176 -33.03 1.81 16.90
N ILE A 177 -32.83 1.29 15.68
CA ILE A 177 -33.78 1.50 14.56
C ILE A 177 -35.15 0.93 14.92
N SER A 178 -35.21 -0.32 15.39
CA SER A 178 -36.46 -0.99 15.77
C SER A 178 -37.20 -0.31 16.93
N LEU A 179 -36.52 0.45 17.79
CA LEU A 179 -37.13 1.24 18.87
C LEU A 179 -37.75 2.53 18.31
N ASN A 180 -37.04 3.24 17.42
CA ASN A 180 -37.54 4.46 16.79
C ASN A 180 -38.79 4.19 15.92
N ASP A 181 -38.82 3.05 15.22
CA ASP A 181 -39.97 2.64 14.40
C ASP A 181 -41.22 2.37 15.26
N VAL A 182 -41.06 1.92 16.52
CA VAL A 182 -42.17 1.69 17.46
C VAL A 182 -42.62 2.99 18.14
N THR A 183 -41.70 3.89 18.51
CA THR A 183 -42.08 5.16 19.12
C THR A 183 -42.79 6.10 18.14
N GLY A 184 -42.45 6.02 16.85
CA GLY A 184 -43.12 6.77 15.79
C GLY A 184 -44.62 6.44 15.63
N GLU A 185 -45.05 5.21 15.95
CA GLU A 185 -46.48 4.85 15.97
C GLU A 185 -47.18 5.24 17.28
N THR A 186 -46.45 5.45 18.39
CA THR A 186 -47.07 5.81 19.68
C THR A 186 -47.31 7.30 19.86
N ASP A 187 -46.49 8.17 19.26
CA ASP A 187 -46.67 9.62 19.39
C ASP A 187 -47.99 10.09 18.73
N ASP A 188 -48.36 9.52 17.57
CA ASP A 188 -49.65 9.73 16.89
C ASP A 188 -50.87 9.23 17.72
N ILE A 189 -50.67 8.35 18.70
CA ILE A 189 -51.73 7.80 19.56
C ILE A 189 -51.85 8.60 20.86
N ILE A 190 -50.75 9.11 21.40
CA ILE A 190 -50.75 9.85 22.68
C ILE A 190 -51.41 11.23 22.53
N GLU A 191 -51.23 11.92 21.39
CA GLU A 191 -51.89 13.20 21.12
C GLU A 191 -53.43 13.07 20.99
N ALA A 192 -53.95 11.85 20.76
CA ALA A 192 -55.39 11.58 20.69
C ALA A 192 -56.05 11.20 22.03
N VAL A 193 -55.29 11.08 23.13
CA VAL A 193 -55.79 10.57 24.43
C VAL A 193 -55.58 11.57 25.59
N THR A 194 -54.81 12.64 25.39
CA THR A 194 -54.59 13.66 26.42
C THR A 194 -55.73 14.67 26.62
N ASP A 195 -56.73 14.70 25.75
CA ASP A 195 -57.97 15.47 25.93
C ASP A 195 -58.96 14.74 26.87
N GLY A 196 -58.61 14.68 28.15
CA GLY A 196 -59.57 14.42 29.24
C GLY A 196 -59.26 13.22 30.14
N ASN A 197 -58.47 13.45 31.19
CA ASN A 197 -58.81 13.02 32.55
C ASN A 197 -57.96 13.72 33.61
N ASP A 198 -58.57 14.65 34.34
CA ASP A 198 -58.14 15.08 35.67
C ASP A 198 -58.42 13.96 36.68
N VAL A 199 -57.39 13.30 37.22
CA VAL A 199 -57.49 12.60 38.52
C VAL A 199 -56.17 12.70 39.29
N THR A 200 -56.26 13.19 40.52
CA THR A 200 -55.24 13.19 41.56
C THR A 200 -55.04 11.80 42.19
N GLU A 201 -53.81 11.44 42.58
CA GLU A 201 -53.44 11.17 43.99
C GLU A 201 -52.01 10.60 44.17
N ASP A 202 -51.47 10.80 45.38
CA ASP A 202 -50.20 10.28 45.84
C ASP A 202 -50.20 8.75 45.99
N THR A 203 -49.04 8.10 45.84
CA THR A 203 -48.37 7.44 47.00
C THR A 203 -47.00 6.86 46.64
N ALA A 204 -46.09 6.90 47.61
CA ALA A 204 -44.77 6.30 47.50
C ALA A 204 -44.79 4.79 47.78
N ASN A 205 -43.85 4.03 47.19
CA ASN A 205 -43.27 2.91 47.93
C ASN A 205 -41.84 2.53 47.55
N LYS A 206 -41.13 1.95 48.53
CA LYS A 206 -39.72 1.55 48.46
C LYS A 206 -39.56 0.09 48.05
N SER A 207 -38.52 -0.23 47.29
CA SER A 207 -37.62 -1.38 47.54
C SER A 207 -36.53 -1.47 46.45
N ASN A 208 -35.40 -2.18 46.56
CA ASN A 208 -34.48 -2.61 47.64
C ASN A 208 -33.63 -3.77 47.07
N GLN A 209 -32.40 -3.51 46.64
CA GLN A 209 -31.30 -4.46 46.31
C GLN A 209 -30.13 -3.56 45.86
N LYS A 210 -28.94 -3.48 46.47
CA LYS A 210 -28.17 -4.34 47.39
C LYS A 210 -27.63 -5.63 46.75
N GLY A 211 -26.42 -5.52 46.21
CA GLY A 211 -25.56 -6.62 45.76
C GLY A 211 -24.10 -6.16 45.75
N ASN A 212 -23.37 -6.47 46.83
CA ASN A 212 -21.92 -6.28 46.88
C ASN A 212 -21.23 -7.32 45.99
N VAL A 213 -20.12 -6.95 45.34
CA VAL A 213 -18.90 -7.77 45.32
C VAL A 213 -17.72 -6.82 45.49
N GLU A 214 -16.97 -7.02 46.57
CA GLU A 214 -15.62 -6.50 46.75
C GLU A 214 -14.64 -7.62 46.39
N ASP A 215 -13.50 -7.25 45.80
CA ASP A 215 -12.20 -7.95 45.78
C ASP A 215 -11.24 -6.89 45.15
N GLU A 216 -10.19 -6.36 45.80
CA GLU A 216 -8.98 -7.03 46.32
C GLU A 216 -8.34 -7.97 45.27
N THR A 217 -7.04 -8.09 45.01
CA THR A 217 -5.76 -7.39 45.32
C THR A 217 -4.79 -7.72 44.14
N ASP A 218 -3.61 -7.12 43.93
CA ASP A 218 -2.82 -6.17 44.73
C ASP A 218 -2.01 -5.19 43.84
N GLU A 219 -1.24 -4.33 44.49
CA GLU A 219 -0.08 -3.61 44.00
C GLU A 219 1.00 -4.44 43.27
N ASP A 220 1.64 -3.84 42.27
CA ASP A 220 3.11 -3.93 42.17
C ASP A 220 3.68 -2.61 41.64
N LYS A 221 4.31 -1.84 42.54
CA LYS A 221 5.01 -0.59 42.26
C LYS A 221 6.39 -0.86 41.63
N VAL A 222 7.14 0.23 41.47
CA VAL A 222 8.62 0.30 41.53
C VAL A 222 9.35 0.44 40.19
N LEU A 223 9.60 1.71 39.87
CA LEU A 223 10.87 2.31 39.44
C LEU A 223 11.66 1.66 38.29
N ASN A 224 11.92 2.48 37.26
CA ASN A 224 13.31 2.73 36.89
C ASN A 224 13.51 4.20 36.49
N GLU A 225 13.91 5.00 37.47
CA GLU A 225 14.77 6.16 37.21
C GLU A 225 16.11 5.67 36.63
N GLY A 226 16.84 6.49 35.87
CA GLY A 226 18.14 6.04 35.36
C GLY A 226 18.86 6.96 34.40
N LYS A 227 19.29 8.14 34.86
CA LYS A 227 20.29 8.94 34.12
C LYS A 227 21.64 8.22 34.10
N LEU A 228 22.21 8.04 32.91
CA LEU A 228 23.66 8.03 32.64
C LEU A 228 23.83 8.80 31.31
N ALA A 229 24.53 9.94 31.18
CA ALA A 229 25.71 10.47 31.86
C ALA A 229 26.97 9.60 31.64
N GLY A 230 27.79 10.02 30.68
CA GLY A 230 29.03 9.35 30.23
C GLY A 230 29.22 9.59 28.73
N GLY A 231 30.23 10.28 28.21
CA GLY A 231 31.46 10.77 28.86
C GLY A 231 32.67 9.92 28.47
N SER A 232 33.28 10.23 27.32
CA SER A 232 34.63 9.83 26.90
C SER A 232 34.98 10.69 25.67
N CYS A 233 35.86 11.68 25.73
CA CYS A 233 37.31 11.69 25.98
C CYS A 233 38.16 11.50 24.72
N ASN A 234 39.18 12.36 24.62
CA ASN A 234 40.16 12.50 23.54
C ASN A 234 41.04 11.26 23.32
N GLU A 235 41.46 11.10 22.07
CA GLU A 235 42.79 10.70 21.55
C GLU A 235 42.74 11.12 20.06
N ARG A 236 43.58 11.95 19.42
CA ARG A 236 44.94 12.50 19.64
C ARG A 236 46.04 11.44 19.71
N LEU A 237 47.09 11.65 18.91
CA LEU A 237 48.21 10.73 18.56
C LEU A 237 47.81 9.76 17.42
N THR A 238 48.56 9.63 16.32
CA THR A 238 49.79 10.31 15.82
C THR A 238 49.73 10.39 14.30
#